data_AF-A0A0F9I8G1-F1
#
_entry.id   AF-A0A0F9I8G1-F1
#
_cell.length_a   1.000
_cell.length_b   1.000
_cell.length_c   1.000
_cell.angle_alpha   90.00
_cell.angle_beta   90.00
_cell.angle_gamma   90.00
#
_symmetry.space_group_name_H-M   'P 1'
#
loop_
_entity.id
_entity.type
_entity.pdbx_description
1 polymer ?
#
loop_
_entity_poly.entity_id
_entity_poly.type
_entity_poly.pdbx_seq_one_letter_code
_entity_poly.pdbx_strand_id
1 'polypeptide(L)'
;MPVLSELATMTEVAQGTSLARFGHGELLIMWGENAEHQKYDRRLDIELGQIVGRSPCLVAAPPNDPPEWRGFLKKYGAPIRNERWYGSSFVSRHDWAPWTDEYRLLINSLWKARVVSVVSPAPIKLGHNSIVYHVPVPARNAFNAISLLESSQAFKDSELIILSCGPTGTVLADRLARKGIWAVD
;
A
#
# COMPACT_ATOMS: atom_id res chain seq x y z
N MET A 1 -5.32 12.38 -14.46
CA MET A 1 -4.55 11.19 -14.06
C MET A 1 -5.41 9.97 -14.30
N PRO A 2 -5.01 9.07 -15.21
CA PRO A 2 -5.74 7.83 -15.45
C PRO A 2 -5.51 6.84 -14.30
N VAL A 3 -6.60 6.28 -13.77
CA VAL A 3 -6.60 5.35 -12.64
C VAL A 3 -7.36 4.09 -13.08
N LEU A 4 -6.74 2.92 -12.92
CA LEU A 4 -7.38 1.63 -13.15
C LEU A 4 -8.50 1.40 -12.13
N SER A 5 -9.51 0.60 -12.50
CA SER A 5 -10.50 0.13 -11.52
C SER A 5 -9.86 -0.71 -10.41
N GLU A 6 -10.53 -0.87 -9.29
CA GLU A 6 -10.08 -1.72 -8.18
C GLU A 6 -9.88 -3.15 -8.65
N LEU A 7 -10.81 -3.69 -9.46
CA LEU A 7 -10.69 -5.03 -10.02
C LEU A 7 -9.44 -5.15 -10.90
N ALA A 8 -9.24 -4.25 -11.86
CA ALA A 8 -8.08 -4.28 -12.74
C ALA A 8 -6.76 -4.12 -11.96
N THR A 9 -6.75 -3.25 -10.95
CA THR A 9 -5.61 -3.07 -10.05
C THR A 9 -5.27 -4.37 -9.33
N MET A 10 -6.28 -5.06 -8.78
CA MET A 10 -6.05 -6.32 -8.07
C MET A 10 -5.73 -7.48 -9.01
N THR A 11 -6.15 -7.44 -10.27
CA THR A 11 -5.72 -8.41 -11.29
C THR A 11 -4.22 -8.33 -11.52
N GLU A 12 -3.66 -7.12 -11.64
CA GLU A 12 -2.20 -6.93 -11.76
C GLU A 12 -1.46 -7.40 -10.50
N VAL A 13 -1.99 -7.07 -9.31
CA VAL A 13 -1.39 -7.49 -8.04
C VAL A 13 -1.39 -9.02 -7.92
N ALA A 14 -2.49 -9.68 -8.27
CA ALA A 14 -2.60 -11.14 -8.22
C ALA A 14 -1.62 -11.89 -9.13
N GLN A 15 -1.02 -11.20 -10.12
CA GLN A 15 0.03 -11.73 -10.99
C GLN A 15 1.44 -11.60 -10.38
N GLY A 16 1.56 -11.15 -9.12
CA GLY A 16 2.84 -10.97 -8.43
C GLY A 16 3.39 -9.54 -8.46
N THR A 17 2.59 -8.58 -8.93
CA THR A 17 3.00 -7.17 -8.91
C THR A 17 2.87 -6.60 -7.50
N SER A 18 3.93 -5.99 -7.00
CA SER A 18 3.91 -5.27 -5.72
C SER A 18 3.08 -3.99 -5.82
N LEU A 19 2.45 -3.58 -4.73
CA LEU A 19 1.53 -2.44 -4.71
C LEU A 19 2.00 -1.40 -3.69
N ALA A 20 2.11 -0.14 -4.13
CA ALA A 20 2.35 1.01 -3.26
C ALA A 20 1.21 2.01 -3.42
N ARG A 21 0.40 2.22 -2.37
CA ARG A 21 -0.83 3.02 -2.45
C ARG A 21 -0.63 4.42 -1.88
N PHE A 22 -1.10 5.42 -2.60
CA PHE A 22 -1.18 6.80 -2.15
C PHE A 22 -2.62 7.11 -1.77
N GLY A 23 -2.84 7.40 -0.49
CA GLY A 23 -4.11 7.85 0.06
C GLY A 23 -3.99 9.24 0.68
N HIS A 24 -4.84 9.50 1.67
CA HIS A 24 -4.87 10.78 2.37
C HIS A 24 -3.56 11.04 3.12
N GLY A 25 -3.07 10.03 3.84
CA GLY A 25 -1.87 10.15 4.67
C GLY A 25 -0.60 10.43 3.89
N GLU A 26 -0.36 9.69 2.80
CA GLU A 26 0.84 9.84 1.98
C GLU A 26 0.87 11.22 1.33
N LEU A 27 -0.26 11.67 0.77
CA LEU A 27 -0.36 12.98 0.14
C LEU A 27 -0.22 14.14 1.12
N LEU A 28 -0.68 14.01 2.38
CA LEU A 28 -0.43 15.00 3.42
C LEU A 28 1.07 15.10 3.77
N ILE A 29 1.74 13.96 3.94
CA ILE A 29 3.18 13.94 4.27
C ILE A 29 4.00 14.62 3.16
N MET A 30 3.68 14.34 1.89
CA MET A 30 4.32 14.98 0.74
C MET A 30 4.09 16.50 0.66
N TRP A 31 3.13 17.04 1.42
CA TRP A 31 2.85 18.46 1.54
C TRP A 31 3.44 19.11 2.80
N GLY A 32 4.27 18.38 3.55
CA GLY A 32 4.84 18.89 4.79
C GLY A 32 3.90 18.81 5.99
N GLU A 33 2.76 18.13 5.87
CA GLU A 33 1.74 18.04 6.91
C GLU A 33 1.83 16.71 7.68
N ASN A 34 1.22 16.66 8.87
CA ASN A 34 1.08 15.41 9.63
C ASN A 34 -0.13 14.61 9.11
N ALA A 35 0.02 13.29 9.03
CA ALA A 35 -1.10 12.37 8.89
C ALA A 35 -1.63 11.92 10.27
N GLU A 36 -2.82 11.35 10.31
CA GLU A 36 -3.49 10.93 11.56
C GLU A 36 -2.61 10.06 12.46
N HIS A 37 -1.88 9.12 11.87
CA HIS A 37 -1.03 8.16 12.58
C HIS A 37 0.46 8.33 12.29
N GLN A 38 0.87 9.33 11.50
CA GLN A 38 2.27 9.52 11.13
C GLN A 38 2.60 11.02 11.11
N LYS A 39 3.51 11.45 11.98
CA LYS A 39 4.06 12.80 11.92
C LYS A 39 4.89 12.99 10.65
N TYR A 40 4.94 14.23 10.17
CA TYR A 40 5.83 14.60 9.08
C TYR A 40 7.26 14.19 9.40
N ASP A 41 7.89 13.51 8.43
CA ASP A 41 9.30 13.17 8.43
C ASP A 41 9.82 13.46 7.02
N ARG A 42 10.85 14.31 6.92
CA ARG A 42 11.42 14.71 5.63
C ARG A 42 11.97 13.52 4.84
N ARG A 43 12.44 12.46 5.51
CA ARG A 43 12.93 11.25 4.83
C ARG A 43 11.76 10.49 4.19
N LEU A 44 10.64 10.38 4.90
CA LEU A 44 9.42 9.75 4.38
C LEU A 44 8.88 10.51 3.17
N ASP A 45 8.80 11.84 3.25
CA ASP A 45 8.42 12.72 2.14
C ASP A 45 9.27 12.48 0.88
N ILE A 46 10.61 12.50 1.03
CA ILE A 46 11.53 12.23 -0.07
C ILE A 46 11.30 10.85 -0.69
N GLU A 47 11.13 9.80 0.14
CA GLU A 47 10.91 8.43 -0.35
C GLU A 47 9.55 8.30 -1.07
N LEU A 48 8.49 8.90 -0.54
CA LEU A 48 7.19 8.96 -1.22
C LEU A 48 7.31 9.65 -2.59
N GLY A 49 8.06 10.75 -2.68
CA GLY A 49 8.33 11.43 -3.95
C GLY A 49 9.07 10.54 -4.96
N GLN A 50 10.04 9.75 -4.50
CA GLN A 50 10.75 8.79 -5.36
C GLN A 50 9.84 7.70 -5.91
N ILE A 51 8.90 7.19 -5.11
CA ILE A 51 7.94 6.15 -5.51
C ILE A 51 7.03 6.66 -6.63
N VAL A 52 6.52 7.89 -6.50
CA VAL A 52 5.66 8.50 -7.53
C VAL A 52 6.40 8.64 -8.87
N GLY A 53 7.70 8.97 -8.83
CA GLY A 53 8.52 9.12 -10.03
C GLY A 53 8.97 7.80 -10.65
N ARG A 54 9.53 6.88 -9.85
CA ARG A 54 10.10 5.61 -10.32
C ARG A 54 10.02 4.53 -9.24
N SER A 55 9.04 3.66 -9.37
CA SER A 55 8.83 2.50 -8.50
C SER A 55 8.75 1.21 -9.33
N PRO A 56 9.30 0.07 -8.85
CA PRO A 56 8.98 -1.25 -9.40
C PRO A 56 7.57 -1.73 -9.01
N CYS A 57 6.90 -1.07 -8.06
CA CYS A 57 5.52 -1.37 -7.72
C CYS A 57 4.56 -0.77 -8.76
N LEU A 58 3.38 -1.39 -8.87
CA LEU A 58 2.19 -0.67 -9.30
C LEU A 58 1.92 0.43 -8.26
N VAL A 59 2.10 1.69 -8.66
CA VAL A 59 1.71 2.81 -7.80
C VAL A 59 0.24 3.06 -8.00
N ALA A 60 -0.48 3.11 -6.88
CA ALA A 60 -1.90 3.32 -6.86
C ALA A 60 -2.23 4.68 -6.23
N ALA A 61 -3.29 5.32 -6.71
CA ALA A 61 -3.70 6.65 -6.29
C ALA A 61 -5.23 6.72 -6.18
N PRO A 62 -5.79 7.73 -5.48
CA PRO A 62 -7.22 7.83 -5.32
C PRO A 62 -7.88 8.10 -6.69
N PRO A 63 -8.94 7.36 -7.07
CA PRO A 63 -9.68 7.65 -8.28
C PRO A 63 -10.30 9.06 -8.22
N ASN A 64 -10.52 9.67 -9.39
CA ASN A 64 -11.08 11.04 -9.48
C ASN A 64 -12.61 11.09 -9.34
N ASP A 65 -13.27 9.94 -9.35
CA ASP A 65 -14.73 9.84 -9.42
C ASP A 65 -15.47 10.27 -8.15
N PRO A 66 -15.07 9.86 -6.93
CA PRO A 66 -15.77 10.25 -5.70
C PRO A 66 -15.69 11.77 -5.48
N PRO A 67 -16.82 12.48 -5.40
CA PRO A 67 -16.84 13.94 -5.25
C PRO A 67 -16.07 14.45 -4.03
N GLU A 68 -16.08 13.71 -2.92
CA GLU A 68 -15.36 14.05 -1.69
C GLU A 68 -13.84 14.14 -1.87
N TRP A 69 -13.27 13.39 -2.81
CA TRP A 69 -11.82 13.38 -3.07
C TRP A 69 -11.41 14.48 -4.03
N ARG A 70 -12.32 15.07 -4.80
CA ARG A 70 -11.98 16.13 -5.77
C ARG A 70 -11.36 17.35 -5.09
N GLY A 71 -11.93 17.79 -3.97
CA GLY A 71 -11.39 18.92 -3.20
C GLY A 71 -10.01 18.62 -2.62
N PHE A 72 -9.85 17.43 -2.04
CA PHE A 72 -8.58 16.97 -1.50
C PHE A 72 -7.51 16.85 -2.59
N LEU A 73 -7.80 16.14 -3.69
CA LEU A 73 -6.90 16.00 -4.83
C LEU A 73 -6.63 17.33 -5.53
N LYS A 74 -7.58 18.28 -5.50
CA LYS A 74 -7.34 19.65 -6.02
C LYS A 74 -6.18 20.31 -5.28
N LYS A 75 -6.19 20.22 -3.95
CA LYS A 75 -5.19 20.81 -3.05
C LYS A 75 -3.90 19.98 -2.99
N TYR A 76 -4.00 18.70 -2.69
CA TYR A 76 -2.88 17.84 -2.32
C TYR A 76 -2.38 16.93 -3.45
N GLY A 77 -3.14 16.76 -4.53
CA GLY A 77 -2.83 15.79 -5.57
C GLY A 77 -1.71 16.18 -6.54
N ALA A 78 -1.12 17.38 -6.41
CA ALA A 78 -0.06 17.84 -7.31
C ALA A 78 1.09 16.83 -7.50
N PRO A 79 1.61 16.14 -6.46
CA PRO A 79 2.71 15.20 -6.63
C PRO A 79 2.38 14.02 -7.56
N ILE A 80 1.13 13.56 -7.59
CA ILE A 80 0.68 12.40 -8.37
C ILE A 80 0.07 12.79 -9.74
N ARG A 81 0.02 14.08 -10.08
CA ARG A 81 -0.46 14.56 -11.39
C ARG A 81 0.62 14.49 -12.47
N ASN A 82 1.02 13.27 -12.83
CA ASN A 82 1.87 13.00 -13.98
C ASN A 82 1.12 12.14 -15.02
N GLU A 83 1.74 11.90 -16.19
CA GLU A 83 1.11 11.24 -17.34
C GLU A 83 1.12 9.69 -17.27
N ARG A 84 1.38 9.10 -16.10
CA ARG A 84 1.40 7.63 -15.94
C ARG A 84 0.00 7.08 -15.61
N TRP A 85 -0.16 5.78 -15.84
CA TRP A 85 -1.27 5.00 -15.30
C TRP A 85 -1.01 4.62 -13.83
N TYR A 86 -2.06 4.73 -13.02
CA TYR A 86 -2.06 4.33 -11.61
C TYR A 86 -3.04 3.20 -11.37
N GLY A 87 -2.76 2.34 -10.40
CA GLY A 87 -3.79 1.51 -9.76
C GLY A 87 -4.74 2.37 -8.92
N SER A 88 -5.89 1.82 -8.53
CA SER A 88 -6.76 2.46 -7.54
C SER A 88 -6.22 2.21 -6.14
N SER A 89 -6.04 3.26 -5.34
CA SER A 89 -5.69 3.10 -3.91
C SER A 89 -6.88 2.65 -3.06
N PHE A 90 -8.08 2.55 -3.65
CA PHE A 90 -9.31 2.16 -2.97
C PHE A 90 -9.55 0.66 -2.94
N VAL A 91 -8.61 -0.14 -3.44
CA VAL A 91 -8.69 -1.61 -3.43
C VAL A 91 -8.92 -2.23 -2.04
N SER A 92 -8.51 -1.54 -0.97
CA SER A 92 -8.70 -1.97 0.42
C SER A 92 -9.79 -1.18 1.16
N ARG A 93 -10.46 -0.22 0.51
CA ARG A 93 -11.49 0.62 1.13
C ARG A 93 -12.82 -0.10 1.19
N HIS A 94 -13.31 -0.32 2.40
CA HIS A 94 -14.59 -0.99 2.66
C HIS A 94 -15.80 -0.35 1.96
N ASP A 95 -15.75 0.97 1.77
CA ASP A 95 -16.83 1.82 1.29
C ASP A 95 -16.82 2.00 -0.23
N TRP A 96 -15.71 1.71 -0.91
CA TRP A 96 -15.54 2.00 -2.34
C TRP A 96 -15.11 0.79 -3.18
N ALA A 97 -14.43 -0.19 -2.60
CA ALA A 97 -14.11 -1.39 -3.34
C ALA A 97 -15.42 -2.11 -3.74
N PRO A 98 -15.45 -2.75 -4.93
CA PRO A 98 -16.69 -3.28 -5.49
C PRO A 98 -17.31 -4.40 -4.65
N TRP A 99 -16.48 -5.11 -3.87
CA TRP A 99 -16.89 -6.21 -2.99
C TRP A 99 -17.91 -7.16 -3.62
N THR A 100 -17.75 -7.43 -4.91
CA THR A 100 -18.44 -8.50 -5.61
C THR A 100 -17.80 -9.83 -5.21
N ASP A 101 -18.47 -10.95 -5.49
CA ASP A 101 -17.90 -12.27 -5.20
C ASP A 101 -16.61 -12.52 -6.00
N GLU A 102 -16.57 -12.07 -7.25
CA GLU A 102 -15.35 -12.07 -8.07
C GLU A 102 -14.22 -11.31 -7.39
N TYR A 103 -14.48 -10.09 -6.90
CA TYR A 103 -13.47 -9.29 -6.24
C TYR A 103 -12.98 -9.95 -4.94
N ARG A 104 -13.89 -10.54 -4.15
CA ARG A 104 -13.52 -11.29 -2.93
C ARG A 104 -12.66 -12.49 -3.26
N LEU A 105 -13.02 -13.25 -4.29
CA LEU A 105 -12.24 -14.42 -4.73
C LEU A 105 -10.84 -14.00 -5.18
N LEU A 106 -10.73 -12.90 -5.94
CA LEU A 106 -9.46 -12.34 -6.37
C LEU A 106 -8.59 -11.90 -5.20
N ILE A 107 -9.14 -11.12 -4.26
CA ILE A 107 -8.44 -10.69 -3.05
C ILE A 107 -7.97 -11.90 -2.22
N ASN A 108 -8.87 -12.85 -1.94
CA ASN A 108 -8.52 -14.05 -1.19
C ASN A 108 -7.48 -14.91 -1.91
N SER A 109 -7.44 -14.86 -3.24
CA SER A 109 -6.45 -15.57 -4.03
C SER A 109 -5.03 -15.10 -3.76
N LEU A 110 -4.81 -13.91 -3.20
CA LEU A 110 -3.48 -13.38 -2.87
C LEU A 110 -2.77 -14.13 -1.73
N TRP A 111 -3.51 -14.69 -0.77
CA TRP A 111 -2.91 -15.40 0.36
C TRP A 111 -3.36 -16.86 0.48
N LYS A 112 -4.31 -17.30 -0.35
CA LYS A 112 -4.80 -18.68 -0.31
C LYS A 112 -3.65 -19.69 -0.41
N ALA A 113 -3.54 -20.55 0.59
CA ALA A 113 -2.53 -21.59 0.70
C ALA A 113 -1.07 -21.09 0.57
N ARG A 114 -0.79 -19.87 1.04
CA ARG A 114 0.56 -19.27 1.06
C ARG A 114 1.08 -19.02 2.46
N VAL A 115 2.40 -18.89 2.58
CA VAL A 115 3.07 -18.32 3.76
C VAL A 115 3.14 -16.80 3.60
N VAL A 116 2.52 -16.08 4.54
CA VAL A 116 2.31 -14.64 4.44
C VAL A 116 2.82 -13.93 5.69
N SER A 117 3.63 -12.90 5.51
CA SER A 117 3.93 -11.94 6.58
C SER A 117 2.95 -10.78 6.53
N VAL A 118 2.31 -10.47 7.66
CA VAL A 118 1.45 -9.31 7.80
C VAL A 118 2.09 -8.30 8.74
N VAL A 119 2.40 -7.12 8.22
CA VAL A 119 2.95 -6.00 9.00
C VAL A 119 1.81 -5.12 9.46
N SER A 120 1.50 -5.15 10.76
CA SER A 120 0.35 -4.42 11.31
C SER A 120 0.49 -4.15 12.81
N PRO A 121 -0.18 -3.13 13.36
CA PRO A 121 -0.13 -2.85 14.81
C PRO A 121 -0.75 -3.97 15.66
N ALA A 122 -1.70 -4.71 15.11
CA ALA A 122 -2.37 -5.84 15.76
C ALA A 122 -2.44 -7.04 14.80
N PRO A 123 -2.46 -8.28 15.31
CA PRO A 123 -2.55 -9.47 14.47
C PRO A 123 -3.79 -9.45 13.56
N ILE A 124 -3.60 -9.73 12.27
CA ILE A 124 -4.67 -9.91 11.30
C ILE A 124 -4.75 -11.38 10.93
N LYS A 125 -5.94 -11.96 11.00
CA LYS A 125 -6.18 -13.34 10.57
C LYS A 125 -6.55 -13.34 9.09
N LEU A 126 -5.76 -14.02 8.29
CA LEU A 126 -6.12 -14.36 6.92
C LEU A 126 -6.69 -15.79 6.91
N GLY A 127 -7.76 -16.00 6.15
CA GLY A 127 -8.37 -17.32 6.00
C GLY A 127 -7.65 -18.19 4.98
N HIS A 128 -8.37 -19.20 4.47
CA HIS A 128 -8.01 -19.95 3.27
C HIS A 128 -6.66 -20.70 3.33
N ASN A 129 -6.39 -21.37 4.46
CA ASN A 129 -5.21 -22.21 4.68
C ASN A 129 -3.87 -21.46 4.53
N SER A 130 -3.86 -20.15 4.76
CA SER A 130 -2.63 -19.37 4.83
C SER A 130 -1.91 -19.61 6.16
N ILE A 131 -0.57 -19.61 6.12
CA ILE A 131 0.27 -19.54 7.31
C ILE A 131 0.63 -18.08 7.48
N VAL A 132 0.23 -17.47 8.60
CA VAL A 132 0.38 -16.02 8.81
C VAL A 132 1.41 -15.75 9.90
N TYR A 133 2.50 -15.08 9.52
CA TYR A 133 3.43 -14.46 10.46
C TYR A 133 3.01 -13.02 10.72
N HIS A 134 2.83 -12.66 11.98
CA HIS A 134 2.59 -11.27 12.36
C HIS A 134 3.91 -10.56 12.62
N VAL A 135 4.15 -9.45 11.91
CA VAL A 135 5.28 -8.55 12.13
C VAL A 135 4.75 -7.27 12.78
N PRO A 136 4.92 -7.09 14.10
CA PRO A 136 4.35 -5.96 14.81
C PRO A 136 5.03 -4.66 14.44
N VAL A 137 4.24 -3.58 14.39
CA VAL A 137 4.72 -2.21 14.12
C VAL A 137 4.00 -1.22 15.04
N PRO A 138 4.63 -0.09 15.42
CA PRO A 138 3.93 0.93 16.18
C PRO A 138 2.64 1.42 15.49
N ALA A 139 1.56 1.57 16.25
CA ALA A 139 0.29 2.10 15.73
C ALA A 139 0.39 3.57 15.26
N ARG A 140 1.43 4.29 15.69
CA ARG A 140 1.74 5.66 15.26
C ARG A 140 3.23 5.80 15.01
N ASN A 141 3.59 6.61 14.01
CA ASN A 141 4.97 6.91 13.62
C ASN A 141 5.77 5.64 13.28
N ALA A 142 5.11 4.67 12.63
CA ALA A 142 5.69 3.40 12.21
C ALA A 142 6.99 3.58 11.40
N PHE A 143 7.13 4.70 10.69
CA PHE A 143 8.30 4.99 9.86
C PHE A 143 9.59 5.09 10.67
N ASN A 144 9.51 5.41 11.97
CA ASN A 144 10.69 5.41 12.85
C ASN A 144 11.34 4.03 12.98
N ALA A 145 10.58 2.97 12.73
CA ALA A 145 11.04 1.58 12.78
C ALA A 145 11.34 0.98 11.39
N ILE A 146 11.33 1.77 10.31
CA ILE A 146 11.41 1.26 8.92
C ILE A 146 12.61 0.33 8.68
N SER A 147 13.80 0.70 9.17
CA SER A 147 15.01 -0.13 9.01
C SER A 147 14.94 -1.45 9.75
N LEU A 148 14.29 -1.49 10.93
CA LEU A 148 14.08 -2.72 11.69
C LEU A 148 13.08 -3.62 10.97
N LEU A 149 11.96 -3.06 10.50
CA LEU A 149 10.96 -3.79 9.74
C LEU A 149 11.59 -4.46 8.51
N GLU A 150 12.36 -3.70 7.73
CA GLU A 150 13.03 -4.19 6.51
C GLU A 150 14.02 -5.35 6.76
N SER A 151 14.53 -5.46 7.98
CA SER A 151 15.45 -6.54 8.39
C SER A 151 14.74 -7.78 8.95
N SER A 152 13.41 -7.79 9.03
CA SER A 152 12.63 -8.88 9.59
C SER A 152 12.91 -10.21 8.89
N GLN A 153 13.30 -11.23 9.66
CA GLN A 153 13.53 -12.58 9.13
C GLN A 153 12.26 -13.18 8.53
N ALA A 154 11.08 -12.83 9.06
CA ALA A 154 9.80 -13.32 8.56
C ALA A 154 9.58 -13.03 7.06
N PHE A 155 10.17 -11.95 6.54
CA PHE A 155 10.09 -11.58 5.13
C PHE A 155 10.83 -12.56 4.21
N LYS A 156 11.89 -13.23 4.70
CA LYS A 156 12.64 -14.22 3.91
C LYS A 156 11.90 -15.54 3.78
N ASP A 157 11.06 -15.84 4.77
CA ASP A 157 10.31 -17.10 4.85
C ASP A 157 8.90 -16.97 4.25
N SER A 158 8.51 -15.77 3.79
CA SER A 158 7.16 -15.48 3.27
C SER A 158 7.16 -15.36 1.74
N GLU A 159 6.09 -15.87 1.13
CA GLU A 159 5.83 -15.75 -0.32
C GLU A 159 5.17 -14.42 -0.68
N LEU A 160 4.47 -13.81 0.29
CA LEU A 160 3.80 -12.53 0.18
C LEU A 160 3.95 -11.73 1.48
N ILE A 161 4.13 -10.42 1.36
CA ILE A 161 4.10 -9.49 2.48
C ILE A 161 2.90 -8.56 2.31
N ILE A 162 2.01 -8.53 3.29
CA ILE A 162 0.87 -7.60 3.36
C ILE A 162 1.19 -6.51 4.38
N LEU A 163 1.00 -5.25 3.99
CA LEU A 163 1.41 -4.08 4.78
C LEU A 163 0.19 -3.27 5.19
N SER A 164 -0.06 -3.15 6.49
CA SER A 164 -1.15 -2.35 7.06
C SER A 164 -0.58 -1.37 8.09
N CYS A 165 0.22 -0.42 7.60
CA CYS A 165 0.96 0.53 8.45
C CYS A 165 1.07 1.94 7.85
N GLY A 166 0.06 2.36 7.08
CA GLY A 166 -0.06 3.71 6.53
C GLY A 166 1.11 4.08 5.61
N PRO A 167 1.65 5.31 5.67
CA PRO A 167 2.73 5.75 4.78
C PRO A 167 4.01 4.89 4.86
N THR A 168 4.21 4.21 6.00
CA THR A 168 5.31 3.27 6.16
C THR A 168 5.14 2.04 5.27
N GLY A 169 3.90 1.59 5.07
CA GLY A 169 3.57 0.48 4.18
C GLY A 169 3.90 0.80 2.73
N THR A 170 3.53 1.99 2.26
CA THR A 170 3.84 2.45 0.90
C THR A 170 5.35 2.44 0.62
N VAL A 171 6.16 2.97 1.54
CA VAL A 171 7.62 2.96 1.40
C VAL A 171 8.20 1.55 1.52
N LEU A 172 7.73 0.77 2.48
CA LEU A 172 8.22 -0.58 2.69
C LEU A 172 7.89 -1.49 1.50
N ALA A 173 6.74 -1.31 0.85
CA ALA A 173 6.39 -2.01 -0.39
C ALA A 173 7.42 -1.76 -1.48
N ASP A 174 7.75 -0.48 -1.74
CA ASP A 174 8.74 -0.11 -2.75
C ASP A 174 10.13 -0.67 -2.45
N ARG A 175 10.59 -0.55 -1.20
CA ARG A 175 11.90 -1.08 -0.76
C ARG A 175 11.99 -2.59 -0.93
N LEU A 176 10.94 -3.33 -0.56
CA LEU A 176 10.88 -4.78 -0.70
C LEU A 176 10.77 -5.21 -2.17
N ALA A 177 9.98 -4.50 -2.97
CA ALA A 177 9.86 -4.76 -4.40
C ALA A 177 11.19 -4.55 -5.14
N ARG A 178 12.00 -3.54 -4.75
CA ARG A 178 13.37 -3.37 -5.29
C ARG A 178 14.30 -4.53 -4.98
N LYS A 179 13.99 -5.34 -3.96
CA LYS A 179 14.71 -6.58 -3.62
C LYS A 179 14.10 -7.82 -4.27
N GLY A 180 13.10 -7.66 -5.15
CA GLY A 180 12.38 -8.77 -5.78
C GLY A 180 11.39 -9.47 -4.87
N ILE A 181 11.00 -8.86 -3.74
CA ILE A 181 10.04 -9.43 -2.80
C ILE A 181 8.65 -8.88 -3.12
N TRP A 182 7.66 -9.77 -3.19
CA TRP A 182 6.28 -9.38 -3.44
C TRP A 182 5.63 -8.78 -2.18
N ALA A 183 5.38 -7.47 -2.23
CA ALA A 183 4.83 -6.71 -1.12
C ALA A 183 3.61 -5.88 -1.54
N VAL A 184 2.54 -5.95 -0.76
CA VAL A 184 1.25 -5.32 -1.05
C VAL A 184 0.83 -4.46 0.13
N ASP A 185 0.90 -3.15 -0.06
CA ASP A 185 0.25 -2.12 0.79
C ASP A 185 -1.27 -2.15 0.63
#